data_AF-A0A7W1IXI8-F1
#
_entry.id   AF-A0A7W1IXI8-F1
#
_cell.length_a   1.000
_cell.length_b   1.000
_cell.length_c   1.000
_cell.angle_alpha   90.00
_cell.angle_beta   90.00
_cell.angle_gamma   90.00
#
_symmetry.space_group_name_H-M   'P 1'
#
loop_
_entity.id
_entity.type
_entity.pdbx_description
1 polymer ?
#
loop_
_entity_poly.entity_id
_entity_poly.type
_entity_poly.pdbx_seq_one_letter_code
_entity_poly.pdbx_strand_id
1 'polypeptide(L)'
;NKVFQVERGRKFLQPITNEITRLRNYQTNRSFLIQNSTGDEAYMLVPNVSDGTADTYGGGDLWLLKYQGTSDSPGELDDPNTNTAANFTPWLNNESLVNQDVVVWYGAHFIHSDGANRLEPNRINPSILSGSYVVGPDIRPIRW
;
A
#
# COMPACT_ATOMS: atom_id res chain seq x y z
N ASN A 1 16.51 -4.06 -0.89
CA ASN A 1 15.80 -2.90 -1.47
C ASN A 1 16.12 -1.61 -0.72
N LYS A 2 15.81 -0.45 -1.30
CA LYS A 2 15.79 0.89 -0.70
C LYS A 2 14.39 1.45 -0.91
N VAL A 3 13.83 2.11 0.10
CA VAL A 3 12.48 2.67 0.02
C VAL A 3 12.52 4.17 0.22
N PHE A 4 11.76 4.90 -0.59
CA PHE A 4 11.66 6.35 -0.50
C PHE A 4 10.20 6.80 -0.48
N GLN A 5 9.91 7.79 0.37
CA GLN A 5 8.71 8.58 0.29
C GLN A 5 8.88 9.67 -0.77
N VAL A 6 7.90 9.79 -1.65
CA VAL A 6 7.80 10.80 -2.71
C VAL A 6 6.60 11.68 -2.38
N GLU A 7 6.77 13.00 -2.41
CA GLU A 7 5.71 13.95 -2.11
C GLU A 7 5.78 15.14 -3.06
N ARG A 8 4.61 15.62 -3.50
CA ARG A 8 4.46 16.86 -4.26
C ARG A 8 5.07 18.03 -3.47
N GLY A 9 5.88 18.83 -4.15
CA GLY A 9 6.54 20.01 -3.58
C GLY A 9 7.86 19.72 -2.87
N ARG A 10 8.25 18.44 -2.68
CA ARG A 10 9.59 18.10 -2.24
C ARG A 10 10.57 18.04 -3.41
N LYS A 11 11.75 18.62 -3.21
CA LYS A 11 12.85 18.59 -4.20
C LYS A 11 13.64 17.28 -4.17
N PHE A 12 13.64 16.57 -3.04
CA PHE A 12 14.42 15.35 -2.84
C PHE A 12 13.54 14.23 -2.31
N LEU A 13 13.88 13.00 -2.72
CA LEU A 13 13.31 11.78 -2.17
C LEU A 13 13.67 11.67 -0.69
N GLN A 14 12.70 11.31 0.15
CA GLN A 14 12.95 11.06 1.56
C GLN A 14 13.14 9.56 1.79
N PRO A 15 14.33 9.11 2.21
CA PRO A 15 14.53 7.70 2.50
C PRO A 15 13.69 7.24 3.69
N ILE A 16 13.18 6.01 3.60
CA ILE A 16 12.57 5.26 4.69
C ILE A 16 13.53 4.11 5.00
N THR A 17 14.21 4.22 6.14
CA THR A 17 15.27 3.27 6.54
C THR A 17 14.78 2.16 7.46
N ASN A 18 13.64 2.36 8.12
CA ASN A 18 13.07 1.42 9.08
C ASN A 18 11.60 1.21 8.77
N GLU A 19 11.06 0.12 9.31
CA GLU A 19 9.65 -0.22 9.20
C GLU A 19 8.75 0.92 9.61
N ILE A 20 7.61 1.05 8.92
CA ILE A 20 6.76 2.20 9.14
C ILE A 20 5.33 1.97 8.71
N THR A 21 4.41 2.67 9.38
CA THR A 21 3.03 2.84 8.93
C THR A 21 2.74 4.29 8.54
N ARG A 22 1.80 4.47 7.61
CA ARG A 22 1.34 5.77 7.15
C ARG A 22 -0.16 5.78 6.95
N LEU A 23 -0.76 6.90 7.33
CA LEU A 23 -2.04 7.33 6.78
C LEU A 23 -1.84 7.99 5.42
N ARG A 24 -2.91 7.96 4.63
CA ARG A 24 -3.01 8.59 3.33
C ARG A 24 -2.77 10.10 3.46
N ASN A 25 -2.08 10.66 2.47
CA ASN A 25 -1.87 12.10 2.40
C ASN A 25 -2.18 12.61 0.98
N TYR A 26 -3.43 13.04 0.78
CA TYR A 26 -3.89 13.61 -0.49
C TYR A 26 -3.32 15.01 -0.75
N GLN A 27 -2.95 15.76 0.30
CA GLN A 27 -2.42 17.12 0.13
C GLN A 27 -1.08 17.10 -0.62
N THR A 28 -0.24 16.10 -0.33
CA THR A 28 1.07 15.95 -0.94
C THR A 28 1.11 14.89 -2.04
N ASN A 29 -0.01 14.24 -2.38
CA ASN A 29 -0.05 13.09 -3.28
C ASN A 29 1.07 12.08 -2.97
N ARG A 30 1.19 11.72 -1.68
CA ARG A 30 2.31 10.88 -1.22
C ARG A 30 2.32 9.53 -1.93
N SER A 31 3.43 9.19 -2.55
CA SER A 31 3.71 7.88 -3.15
C SER A 31 5.00 7.29 -2.59
N PHE A 32 5.28 6.04 -2.94
CA PHE A 32 6.45 5.30 -2.43
C PHE A 32 7.24 4.70 -3.58
N LEU A 33 8.53 4.98 -3.63
CA LEU A 33 9.46 4.37 -4.57
C LEU A 33 10.19 3.22 -3.87
N ILE A 34 10.06 2.01 -4.40
CA ILE A 34 10.81 0.84 -3.97
C ILE A 34 11.84 0.55 -5.05
N GLN A 35 13.11 0.63 -4.69
CA GLN A 35 14.24 0.43 -5.58
C GLN A 35 15.06 -0.78 -5.13
N ASN A 36 15.59 -1.56 -6.06
CA ASN A 36 16.53 -2.62 -5.73
C ASN A 36 17.82 -2.04 -5.10
N SER A 37 18.67 -2.89 -4.51
CA SER A 37 19.87 -2.42 -3.79
C SER A 37 20.90 -1.75 -4.72
N THR A 38 21.02 -2.24 -5.95
CA THR A 38 21.96 -1.74 -6.97
C THR A 38 21.52 -0.39 -7.55
N GLY A 39 20.22 -0.14 -7.62
CA GLY A 39 19.60 1.08 -8.14
C GLY A 39 18.99 0.94 -9.53
N ASP A 40 19.21 -0.19 -10.20
CA ASP A 40 18.90 -0.37 -11.62
C ASP A 40 17.41 -0.57 -11.89
N GLU A 41 16.65 -1.05 -10.90
CA GLU A 41 15.23 -1.34 -11.03
C GLU A 41 14.46 -0.66 -9.90
N ALA A 42 13.33 -0.04 -10.23
CA ALA A 42 12.45 0.52 -9.24
C ALA A 42 10.98 0.48 -9.69
N TYR A 43 10.10 0.41 -8.70
CA TYR A 43 8.67 0.55 -8.85
C TYR A 43 8.16 1.67 -7.95
N MET A 44 7.24 2.47 -8.48
CA MET A 44 6.50 3.45 -7.71
C MET A 44 5.10 2.91 -7.40
N LEU A 45 4.81 2.81 -6.11
CA LEU A 45 3.48 2.57 -5.57
C LEU A 45 2.75 3.91 -5.48
N VAL A 46 1.74 4.08 -6.33
CA VAL A 46 0.94 5.31 -6.40
C VAL A 46 -0.44 5.04 -5.83
N PRO A 47 -0.78 5.65 -4.69
CA PRO A 47 -2.13 5.54 -4.17
C PRO A 47 -3.16 6.11 -5.14
N ASN A 48 -4.29 5.42 -5.31
CA ASN A 48 -5.37 5.90 -6.16
C ASN A 48 -6.16 7.02 -5.45
N VAL A 49 -6.68 7.95 -6.25
CA VAL A 49 -7.52 9.06 -5.79
C VAL A 49 -8.92 8.62 -5.35
N SER A 50 -9.38 7.45 -5.82
CA SER A 50 -10.66 6.86 -5.40
C SER A 50 -10.59 6.11 -4.08
N ASP A 51 -9.39 5.80 -3.60
CA ASP A 51 -9.22 5.17 -2.30
C ASP A 51 -9.65 6.12 -1.20
N GLY A 52 -10.37 5.58 -0.23
CA GLY A 52 -10.60 6.22 1.05
C GLY A 52 -9.38 6.15 1.96
N THR A 53 -9.57 6.67 3.17
CA THR A 53 -8.61 6.60 4.27
C THR A 53 -9.09 5.58 5.30
N ALA A 54 -8.14 4.91 5.95
CA ALA A 54 -8.41 3.98 7.03
C ALA A 54 -9.29 4.60 8.13
N ASP A 55 -10.25 3.81 8.59
CA ASP A 55 -11.06 4.08 9.78
C ASP A 55 -10.67 3.12 10.92
N THR A 56 -11.56 2.92 11.89
CA THR A 56 -11.34 2.00 13.02
C THR A 56 -11.16 0.54 12.61
N TYR A 57 -11.59 0.14 11.43
CA TYR A 57 -11.43 -1.20 10.87
C TYR A 57 -10.21 -1.30 9.96
N GLY A 58 -9.90 -0.23 9.22
CA GLY A 58 -8.73 -0.18 8.34
C GLY A 58 -7.39 -0.17 9.07
N GLY A 59 -7.29 0.43 10.26
CA GLY A 59 -6.08 0.47 11.10
C GLY A 59 -4.90 1.32 10.56
N GLY A 60 -4.84 1.53 9.24
CA GLY A 60 -3.83 2.31 8.53
C GLY A 60 -3.98 2.17 7.01
N ASP A 61 -3.23 2.95 6.24
CA ASP A 61 -3.31 2.94 4.76
C ASP A 61 -2.11 2.26 4.11
N LEU A 62 -1.00 2.14 4.84
CA LEU A 62 0.23 1.52 4.36
C LEU A 62 1.06 1.03 5.53
N TRP A 63 1.67 -0.14 5.37
CA TRP A 63 2.81 -0.61 6.16
C TRP A 63 3.93 -1.04 5.23
N LEU A 64 5.15 -0.61 5.57
CA LEU A 64 6.39 -1.08 4.97
C LEU A 64 7.11 -1.88 6.05
N LEU A 65 7.20 -3.18 5.85
CA LEU A 65 7.71 -4.14 6.83
C LEU A 65 8.90 -4.90 6.24
N LYS A 66 9.81 -5.35 7.09
CA LYS A 66 10.84 -6.28 6.67
C LYS A 66 10.20 -7.66 6.48
N TYR A 67 10.52 -8.33 5.40
CA TYR A 67 10.10 -9.72 5.18
C TYR A 67 10.67 -10.63 6.28
N GLN A 68 9.82 -11.48 6.87
CA GLN A 68 10.19 -12.39 7.98
C GLN A 68 10.17 -13.88 7.59
N GLY A 69 9.91 -14.19 6.31
CA GLY A 69 9.91 -15.58 5.86
C GLY A 69 11.29 -16.20 5.77
N THR A 70 11.30 -17.53 5.80
CA THR A 70 12.46 -18.40 5.56
C THR A 70 12.24 -19.18 4.26
N SER A 71 13.23 -19.97 3.83
CA SER A 71 13.09 -20.85 2.66
C SER A 71 11.98 -21.90 2.81
N ASP A 72 11.67 -22.30 4.05
CA ASP A 72 10.73 -23.40 4.36
C ASP A 72 9.38 -22.88 4.87
N SER A 73 9.29 -21.60 5.17
CA SER A 73 8.05 -20.93 5.58
C SER A 73 8.09 -19.52 5.02
N PRO A 74 7.31 -19.21 3.97
CA PRO A 74 7.37 -17.91 3.31
C PRO A 74 6.92 -16.74 4.19
N GLY A 75 6.62 -16.98 5.48
CA GLY A 75 6.43 -15.94 6.49
C GLY A 75 5.44 -14.88 6.05
N GLU A 76 4.26 -15.33 5.61
CA GLU A 76 3.15 -14.42 5.35
C GLU A 76 2.91 -13.61 6.62
N LEU A 77 3.11 -12.30 6.51
CA LEU A 77 2.90 -11.36 7.60
C LEU A 77 1.40 -11.12 7.75
N ASP A 78 0.66 -12.11 8.22
CA ASP A 78 -0.79 -12.01 8.36
C ASP A 78 -1.18 -11.07 9.51
N ASP A 79 -2.39 -10.53 9.45
CA ASP A 79 -3.01 -9.82 10.56
C ASP A 79 -3.34 -10.82 11.68
N PRO A 80 -2.64 -10.78 12.83
CA PRO A 80 -2.88 -11.74 13.90
C PRO A 80 -4.15 -11.41 14.71
N ASN A 81 -4.92 -10.39 14.31
CA ASN A 81 -6.08 -9.96 15.06
C ASN A 81 -7.24 -10.95 14.94
N THR A 82 -7.99 -11.09 16.02
CA THR A 82 -9.28 -11.81 16.06
C THR A 82 -10.47 -10.86 15.97
N ASN A 83 -10.21 -9.54 15.95
CA ASN A 83 -11.20 -8.50 15.72
C ASN A 83 -11.15 -8.03 14.25
N THR A 84 -12.09 -7.18 13.90
CA THR A 84 -12.32 -6.61 12.57
C THR A 84 -11.28 -5.58 12.10
N ALA A 85 -10.43 -5.08 13.01
CA ALA A 85 -9.45 -4.04 12.67
C ALA A 85 -8.11 -4.64 12.22
N ALA A 86 -7.58 -4.17 11.08
CA ALA A 86 -6.25 -4.61 10.63
C ALA A 86 -5.17 -4.27 11.66
N ASN A 87 -4.37 -5.25 12.08
CA ASN A 87 -3.33 -5.04 13.10
C ASN A 87 -1.94 -5.53 12.71
N PHE A 88 -1.21 -4.70 11.98
CA PHE A 88 0.21 -4.96 11.69
C PHE A 88 1.17 -4.44 12.78
N THR A 89 0.66 -3.97 13.93
CA THR A 89 1.50 -3.44 15.03
C THR A 89 2.55 -4.45 15.52
N PRO A 90 2.27 -5.75 15.68
CA PRO A 90 3.27 -6.72 16.12
C PRO A 90 4.47 -6.84 15.18
N TRP A 91 4.28 -6.49 13.91
CA TRP A 91 5.31 -6.52 12.89
C TRP A 91 6.08 -5.20 12.77
N LEU A 92 5.57 -4.10 13.34
CA LEU A 92 6.28 -2.81 13.39
C LEU A 92 7.26 -2.79 14.58
N ASN A 93 8.38 -3.47 14.45
CA ASN A 93 9.36 -3.66 15.53
C ASN A 93 10.64 -2.82 15.34
N ASN A 94 10.59 -1.83 14.44
CA ASN A 94 11.68 -0.91 14.09
C ASN A 94 12.86 -1.58 13.37
N GLU A 95 12.62 -2.70 12.70
CA GLU A 95 13.64 -3.32 11.85
C GLU A 95 14.08 -2.42 10.70
N SER A 96 15.32 -2.61 10.26
CA SER A 96 15.87 -1.89 9.12
C SER A 96 15.29 -2.44 7.82
N LEU A 97 14.91 -1.55 6.90
CA LEU A 97 14.52 -1.88 5.52
C LEU A 97 15.68 -1.76 4.53
N VAL A 98 16.85 -1.26 4.97
CA VAL A 98 17.99 -1.00 4.10
C VAL A 98 18.59 -2.32 3.61
N ASN A 99 18.60 -2.50 2.28
CA ASN A 99 19.08 -3.70 1.61
C ASN A 99 18.37 -4.99 2.07
N GLN A 100 17.13 -4.88 2.53
CA GLN A 100 16.29 -6.02 2.89
C GLN A 100 15.23 -6.30 1.83
N ASP A 101 14.62 -7.48 1.93
CA ASP A 101 13.34 -7.77 1.30
C ASP A 101 12.23 -7.04 2.07
N VAL A 102 11.38 -6.34 1.34
CA VAL A 102 10.37 -5.44 1.90
C VAL A 102 9.00 -5.98 1.52
N VAL A 103 8.15 -6.14 2.52
CA VAL A 103 6.73 -6.43 2.34
C VAL A 103 5.97 -5.11 2.44
N VAL A 104 5.07 -4.88 1.48
CA VAL A 104 4.18 -3.73 1.47
C VAL A 104 2.76 -4.22 1.71
N TRP A 105 2.17 -3.80 2.82
CA TRP A 105 0.73 -3.91 3.05
C TRP A 105 0.07 -2.59 2.69
N TYR A 106 -0.95 -2.64 1.86
CA TYR A 106 -1.65 -1.46 1.36
C TYR A 106 -3.14 -1.54 1.67
N GLY A 107 -3.64 -0.55 2.41
CA GLY A 107 -5.07 -0.44 2.72
C GLY A 107 -5.80 0.31 1.60
N ALA A 108 -6.60 -0.40 0.83
CA ALA A 108 -7.52 0.20 -0.15
C ALA A 108 -8.92 0.26 0.45
N HIS A 109 -9.37 1.46 0.84
CA HIS A 109 -10.62 1.65 1.57
C HIS A 109 -11.70 2.20 0.65
N PHE A 110 -12.94 1.79 0.83
CA PHE A 110 -14.10 2.43 0.21
C PHE A 110 -15.31 2.25 1.10
N ILE A 111 -16.23 3.21 1.06
CA ILE A 111 -17.53 3.08 1.71
C ILE A 111 -18.49 2.50 0.69
N HIS A 112 -19.07 1.35 1.02
CA HIS A 112 -20.16 0.76 0.27
C HIS A 112 -21.49 1.12 0.95
N SER A 113 -22.25 2.05 0.36
CA SER A 113 -23.55 2.47 0.88
C SER A 113 -24.66 2.00 -0.06
N ASP A 114 -25.04 0.74 0.08
CA ASP A 114 -26.01 0.10 -0.81
C ASP A 114 -27.43 0.27 -0.29
N GLY A 115 -28.02 1.45 -0.48
CA GLY A 115 -29.48 1.55 -0.58
C GLY A 115 -30.02 0.98 -1.91
N ALA A 116 -29.13 0.70 -2.86
CA ALA A 116 -29.46 0.26 -4.21
C ALA A 116 -28.35 -0.62 -4.77
N ASN A 117 -28.34 -1.92 -4.42
CA ASN A 117 -27.72 -2.96 -5.25
C ASN A 117 -28.49 -3.06 -6.58
N ARG A 118 -28.49 -1.99 -7.38
CA ARG A 118 -28.93 -2.04 -8.76
C ARG A 118 -27.76 -2.61 -9.54
N LEU A 119 -27.93 -3.85 -9.98
CA LEU A 119 -27.26 -4.31 -11.19
C LEU A 119 -27.45 -3.20 -12.22
N GLU A 120 -26.38 -2.50 -12.59
CA GLU A 120 -26.36 -1.60 -13.75
C GLU A 120 -27.05 -2.36 -14.89
N PRO A 121 -28.28 -1.99 -15.32
CA PRO A 121 -29.07 -2.82 -16.23
C PRO A 121 -28.38 -3.05 -17.58
N ASN A 122 -27.40 -2.18 -17.89
CA ASN A 122 -26.58 -2.20 -19.09
C ASN A 122 -25.13 -2.67 -18.84
N ARG A 123 -24.83 -3.42 -17.77
CA ARG A 123 -23.54 -4.14 -17.63
C ARG A 123 -23.43 -5.29 -18.64
N ILE A 124 -23.45 -4.95 -19.92
CA ILE A 124 -23.19 -5.86 -21.03
C ILE A 124 -21.66 -5.97 -21.10
N ASN A 125 -21.11 -7.09 -20.63
CA ASN A 125 -19.68 -7.42 -20.58
C ASN A 125 -18.83 -6.54 -19.65
N PRO A 126 -18.77 -6.80 -18.33
CA PRO A 126 -17.83 -6.13 -17.44
C PRO A 126 -16.44 -6.77 -17.57
N SER A 127 -15.83 -6.70 -18.76
CA SER A 127 -14.43 -7.12 -18.93
C SER A 127 -13.45 -6.09 -18.36
N ILE A 128 -13.96 -4.93 -17.93
CA ILE A 128 -13.18 -3.84 -17.33
C ILE A 128 -13.83 -3.47 -16.01
N LEU A 129 -13.06 -3.55 -14.93
CA LEU A 129 -13.42 -2.95 -13.64
C LEU A 129 -13.32 -1.43 -13.78
N SER A 130 -14.42 -0.70 -13.58
CA SER A 130 -14.45 0.76 -13.67
C SER A 130 -15.44 1.35 -12.65
N GLY A 131 -15.21 2.62 -12.26
CA GLY A 131 -16.10 3.38 -11.37
C GLY A 131 -15.44 3.73 -10.02
N SER A 132 -16.20 4.40 -9.15
CA SER A 132 -15.73 4.87 -7.83
C SER A 132 -15.41 3.75 -6.84
N TYR A 133 -15.83 2.52 -7.13
CA TYR A 133 -15.57 1.33 -6.33
C TYR A 133 -14.34 0.54 -6.78
N VAL A 134 -13.64 1.03 -7.82
CA VAL A 134 -12.31 0.54 -8.17
C VAL A 134 -11.30 1.28 -7.32
N VAL A 135 -10.74 0.56 -6.35
CA VAL A 135 -9.75 1.05 -5.39
C VAL A 135 -8.51 0.16 -5.42
N GLY A 136 -7.42 0.68 -4.88
CA GLY A 136 -6.11 0.03 -4.85
C GLY A 136 -5.05 0.83 -5.58
N PRO A 137 -3.77 0.55 -5.31
CA PRO A 137 -2.68 1.35 -5.85
C PRO A 137 -2.37 0.97 -7.30
N ASP A 138 -1.80 1.91 -8.04
CA ASP A 138 -1.04 1.57 -9.23
C ASP A 138 0.40 1.20 -8.84
N ILE A 139 0.94 0.13 -9.42
CA ILE A 139 2.36 -0.24 -9.33
C ILE A 139 3.00 0.05 -10.67
N ARG A 140 3.85 1.08 -10.72
CA ARG A 140 4.41 1.60 -11.97
C ARG A 140 5.91 1.34 -12.04
N PRO A 141 6.43 0.66 -13.08
CA PRO A 141 7.87 0.56 -13.26
C PRO A 141 8.45 1.95 -13.53
N ILE A 142 9.55 2.28 -12.87
CA ILE A 142 10.33 3.49 -13.14
C ILE A 142 11.47 3.10 -14.08
N ARG A 143 11.52 3.76 -15.22
CA ARG A 143 12.60 3.64 -16.19
C ARG A 143 13.35 4.97 -16.22
N TRP A 144 14.67 4.89 -16.13
CA TRP A 144 15.59 6.02 -16.19
C TRP A 144 16.08 6.20 -17.63
#